data_AF-D2R393-F1
#
_entry.id   AF-D2R393-F1
#
_cell.length_a   1.000
_cell.length_b   1.000
_cell.length_c   1.000
_cell.angle_alpha   90.00
_cell.angle_beta   90.00
_cell.angle_gamma   90.00
#
_symmetry.space_group_name_H-M   'P 1'
#
loop_
_entity.id
_entity.type
_entity.pdbx_description
1 polymer ?
#
loop_
_entity_poly.entity_id
_entity_poly.type
_entity_poly.pdbx_seq_one_letter_code
_entity_poly.pdbx_strand_id
1 'polypeptide(L)' 'MRDPQRIEQILEVLREIWEREPDLRLGQIVVNAILPSDPCPQIFSAEDDVLLAGLHEYRRRVFRADPSGS' A
#
# COMPACT_ATOMS: atom_id res chain seq x y z
N MET A 1 -9.71 0.91 -17.86
CA MET A 1 -10.33 0.76 -16.52
C MET A 1 -9.65 -0.42 -15.83
N ARG A 2 -9.26 -0.31 -14.55
CA ARG A 2 -8.70 -1.46 -13.84
C ARG A 2 -9.81 -2.44 -13.46
N ASP A 3 -9.46 -3.72 -13.32
CA ASP A 3 -10.37 -4.76 -12.83
C ASP A 3 -10.43 -4.73 -11.29
N PRO A 4 -11.60 -4.44 -10.68
CA PRO A 4 -11.75 -4.43 -9.22
C PRO A 4 -11.47 -5.79 -8.56
N GLN A 5 -11.63 -6.92 -9.25
CA GLN A 5 -11.39 -8.25 -8.68
C GLN A 5 -9.91 -8.46 -8.31
N ARG A 6 -9.00 -7.76 -9.01
CA ARG A 6 -7.57 -7.80 -8.70
C ARG A 6 -7.21 -7.15 -7.36
N ILE A 7 -8.09 -6.31 -6.80
CA ILE A 7 -7.84 -5.67 -5.51
C ILE A 7 -7.76 -6.74 -4.42
N GLU A 8 -8.76 -7.62 -4.35
CA GLU A 8 -8.81 -8.66 -3.31
C GLU A 8 -7.64 -9.62 -3.43
N GLN A 9 -7.32 -10.07 -4.66
CA GLN A 9 -6.20 -10.96 -4.92
C GLN A 9 -4.86 -10.36 -4.44
N ILE A 10 -4.64 -9.06 -4.67
CA ILE A 10 -3.42 -8.39 -4.20
C ILE A 10 -3.40 -8.31 -2.67
N LEU A 11 -4.53 -7.99 -2.04
CA LEU A 11 -4.63 -7.89 -0.59
C LEU A 11 -4.41 -9.24 0.12
N GLU A 12 -4.90 -10.34 -0.45
CA GLU A 12 -4.71 -11.69 0.07
C GLU A 12 -3.24 -12.10 0.06
N VAL A 13 -2.57 -12.01 -1.09
CA VAL A 13 -1.13 -12.34 -1.22
C VAL A 13 -0.28 -11.44 -0.33
N LEU A 14 -0.63 -10.15 -0.25
CA LEU A 14 0.08 -9.20 0.61
C LEU A 14 -0.06 -9.57 2.09
N ARG A 15 -1.25 -9.98 2.53
CA ARG A 15 -1.49 -10.45 3.90
C ARG A 15 -0.65 -11.69 4.20
N GLU A 16 -0.65 -12.69 3.32
CA GLU A 16 0.13 -13.93 3.51
C GLU A 16 1.64 -13.66 3.68
N ILE A 17 2.20 -12.79 2.84
CA ILE A 17 3.62 -12.41 2.94
C ILE A 17 3.90 -11.73 4.27
N TRP A 18 3.04 -10.79 4.67
CA TRP A 18 3.27 -9.99 5.86
C TRP A 18 3.08 -10.78 7.16
N GLU A 19 2.12 -11.70 7.20
CA GLU A 19 1.95 -12.63 8.31
C GLU A 19 3.16 -13.56 8.49
N ARG A 20 3.82 -13.92 7.37
CA ARG A 20 5.03 -14.75 7.38
C ARG A 20 6.28 -13.98 7.76
N GLU A 21 6.37 -12.71 7.37
CA GLU A 21 7.53 -11.84 7.58
C GLU A 21 7.12 -10.55 8.30
N PRO A 22 6.73 -10.61 9.59
CA PRO A 22 6.13 -9.50 10.32
C PRO A 22 7.09 -8.32 10.56
N ASP A 23 8.40 -8.56 10.45
CA ASP A 23 9.42 -7.51 10.59
C ASP A 23 9.55 -6.64 9.33
N LEU A 24 9.01 -7.08 8.19
CA LEU A 24 8.97 -6.27 6.98
C LEU A 24 7.84 -5.24 7.09
N ARG A 25 8.12 -4.01 6.66
CA ARG A 25 7.12 -2.97 6.50
C ARG A 25 6.48 -3.05 5.12
N LEU A 26 5.26 -2.52 4.95
CA LEU A 26 4.53 -2.57 3.67
C LEU A 26 5.36 -2.07 2.48
N GLY A 27 6.06 -0.96 2.68
CA GLY A 27 6.89 -0.33 1.64
C GLY A 27 8.01 -1.26 1.18
N GLN A 28 8.61 -2.03 2.10
CA GLN A 28 9.63 -3.02 1.79
C GLN A 28 9.04 -4.19 1.00
N ILE A 29 7.88 -4.72 1.41
CA ILE A 29 7.18 -5.81 0.71
C ILE A 29 6.92 -5.39 -0.75
N VAL A 30 6.36 -4.20 -0.96
CA VAL A 30 6.04 -3.69 -2.31
C VAL A 30 7.29 -3.50 -3.16
N VAL A 31 8.34 -2.86 -2.62
CA VAL A 31 9.58 -2.62 -3.35
C VAL A 31 10.30 -3.94 -3.67
N ASN A 32 10.36 -4.89 -2.73
CA ASN A 32 10.97 -6.19 -2.95
C ASN A 32 10.21 -7.01 -4.01
N ALA A 33 8.89 -6.94 -4.04
CA ALA A 33 8.06 -7.65 -5.02
C ALA A 33 8.20 -7.06 -6.45
N ILE A 34 8.35 -5.73 -6.56
CA ILE A 34 8.51 -5.05 -7.85
C ILE A 34 9.95 -5.14 -8.36
N LEU A 35 10.92 -5.16 -7.43
CA LEU A 35 12.35 -5.10 -7.69
C LEU A 35 12.71 -4.01 -8.72
N PRO A 36 12.44 -2.73 -8.39
CA PRO A 36 12.66 -1.63 -9.34
C PRO A 36 14.13 -1.54 -9.72
N SER A 37 14.40 -1.14 -10.97
CA SER A 37 15.76 -0.89 -11.46
C SER A 37 16.45 0.25 -10.72
N ASP A 38 15.68 1.25 -10.27
CA ASP A 38 16.17 2.41 -9.53
C ASP A 38 15.77 2.34 -8.04
N PRO A 39 16.68 2.71 -7.12
CA PRO A 39 16.37 2.73 -5.69
C PRO A 39 15.22 3.69 -5.35
N CYS A 40 14.31 3.23 -4.50
CA CYS A 40 13.16 4.00 -4.02
C CYS A 40 13.17 4.13 -2.48
N PRO A 41 14.18 4.77 -1.86
CA PRO A 41 14.36 4.78 -0.41
C PRO A 41 13.19 5.43 0.35
N GLN A 42 12.49 6.39 -0.26
CA GLN A 42 11.33 7.06 0.35
C GLN A 42 10.14 6.11 0.54
N ILE A 43 10.05 5.04 -0.26
CA ILE A 43 9.02 4.00 -0.12
C ILE A 43 9.57 2.85 0.72
N PHE A 44 10.78 2.39 0.42
CA PHE A 44 11.40 1.24 1.09
C PHE A 44 11.63 1.49 2.59
N SER A 45 12.02 2.70 2.97
CA SER A 45 12.36 3.03 4.36
C SER A 45 11.23 3.69 5.14
N ALA A 46 10.02 3.79 4.56
CA ALA A 46 8.88 4.37 5.26
C ALA A 46 8.46 3.46 6.42
N GLU A 47 8.33 4.04 7.61
CA GLU A 47 7.76 3.38 8.78
C GLU A 47 6.24 3.21 8.64
N ASP A 48 5.67 2.21 9.32
CA ASP A 48 4.25 1.87 9.21
C ASP A 48 3.33 2.99 9.71
N ASP A 49 3.73 3.73 10.75
CA ASP A 49 2.99 4.87 11.28
C ASP A 49 2.94 6.03 10.28
N VAL A 50 4.07 6.32 9.61
CA VAL A 50 4.17 7.31 8.53
C VAL A 50 3.27 6.92 7.37
N LEU A 51 3.32 5.64 6.95
CA LEU A 51 2.49 5.14 5.87
C LEU A 51 1.00 5.20 6.22
N LEU A 52 0.62 4.77 7.43
CA LEU A 52 -0.77 4.77 7.89
C LEU A 52 -1.33 6.21 7.94
N ALA A 53 -0.55 7.16 8.44
CA ALA A 53 -0.93 8.57 8.43
C ALA A 53 -1.13 9.10 7.00
N GLY A 54 -0.23 8.75 6.08
CA GLY A 54 -0.32 9.08 4.66
C GLY A 54 -1.56 8.50 4.00
N LEU A 55 -1.89 7.23 4.26
CA LEU A 55 -3.10 6.56 3.76
C LEU A 55 -4.38 7.22 4.29
N HIS A 56 -4.41 7.60 5.56
CA HIS A 56 -5.55 8.32 6.12
C HIS A 56 -5.77 9.68 5.46
N GLU A 57 -4.69 10.43 5.21
CA GLU A 57 -4.77 11.70 4.51
C GLU A 57 -5.19 11.53 3.04
N TYR A 58 -4.63 10.54 2.35
CA TYR A 58 -5.03 10.22 0.97
C TYR A 58 -6.50 9.84 0.89
N ARG A 59 -6.98 8.96 1.78
CA ARG A 59 -8.40 8.59 1.88
C ARG A 59 -9.30 9.81 2.08
N ARG A 60 -8.92 10.75 2.95
CA ARG A 60 -9.66 12.01 3.13
C ARG A 60 -9.74 12.81 1.83
N ARG A 61 -8.64 12.93 1.09
CA ARG A 61 -8.60 13.70 -0.18
C ARG A 61 -9.47 13.07 -1.27
N VAL A 62 -9.33 11.76 -1.46
CA VAL A 62 -10.09 11.03 -2.49
C VAL A 62 -11.58 11.04 -2.15
N PHE A 63 -11.96 10.79 -0.90
CA PHE A 63 -13.38 10.69 -0.52
C PHE A 63 -14.05 12.06 -0.33
N ARG A 64 -13.29 13.14 -0.10
CA ARG A 64 -13.84 14.51 -0.19
C ARG A 64 -14.13 14.94 -1.62
N ALA A 65 -13.39 14.39 -2.59
CA ALA A 65 -13.56 14.72 -4.01
C ALA A 65 -14.74 13.98 -4.66
N ASP A 66 -15.36 13.00 -3.97
CA ASP A 66 -16.58 12.30 -4.40
C ASP A 66 -17.81 12.88 -3.66
N PRO A 67 -18.64 13.73 -4.31
CA PRO A 67 -19.86 14.29 -3.68
C PRO A 67 -20.99 13.28 -3.53
N SER A 68 -20.82 12.06 -4.05
CA SER A 68 -21.89 11.05 -4.22
C SER A 68 -21.99 10.04 -3.07
N GLY A 69 -21.22 10.23 -1.99
CA GLY A 69 -21.19 9.31 -0.84
C GLY A 69 -22.01 9.83 0.34
N SER A 70 -23.34 9.84 0.24
CA SER A 70 -24.27 9.91 1.38
C SER A 70 -25.55 9.15 1.05
#